data_AF-A0A4Q7QAF3-F1
#
_entry.id   AF-A0A4Q7QAF3-F1
#
_cell.length_a   1.000
_cell.length_b   1.000
_cell.length_c   1.000
_cell.angle_alpha   90.00
_cell.angle_beta   90.00
_cell.angle_gamma   90.00
#
_symmetry.space_group_name_H-M   'P 1'
#
loop_
_entity.id
_entity.type
_entity.pdbx_description
1 polymer ?
#
loop_
_entity_poly.entity_id
_entity_poly.type
_entity_poly.pdbx_seq_one_letter_code
_entity_poly.pdbx_strand_id
1 'polypeptide(L)'
;MVLISLLPILIVILLVAGIGTYAFKSNKKRHRTPKKMKWVVGVYFILTLVAAVLSYTVFPAEKTESKVISKEKTSQHDEAQSKIINSAINGKLPNLNGVFTKKESWNFPFNGKDLKISNKDEQDYYANVFVISKPKDDGVIEAAHYMGKIIIDGVDFTERKGSPHINVNESILRIKAPELVDVNFTRFSEGFAFDQFTGRQSMFSRSYFSVHGNEFILLKVPKSVRVNGDFNYVNAE
;
A
#
# COMPACT_ATOMS: atom_id res chain seq x y z
N MET A 1 -13.99 -17.44 12.16
CA MET A 1 -14.57 -16.35 11.35
C MET A 1 -15.68 -16.80 10.41
N VAL A 2 -15.54 -17.91 9.66
CA VAL A 2 -16.56 -18.44 8.73
C VAL A 2 -17.93 -18.70 9.39
N LEU A 3 -17.96 -19.19 10.64
CA LEU A 3 -19.21 -19.40 11.39
C LEU A 3 -19.98 -18.11 11.69
N ILE A 4 -19.27 -16.99 11.94
CA ILE A 4 -19.90 -15.69 12.24
C ILE A 4 -20.48 -15.08 10.96
N SER A 5 -19.82 -15.29 9.82
CA SER A 5 -20.30 -14.80 8.52
C SER A 5 -21.51 -15.56 7.96
N LEU A 6 -21.81 -16.76 8.46
CA LEU A 6 -23.00 -17.52 8.08
C LEU A 6 -24.24 -17.19 8.93
N LEU A 7 -24.05 -16.51 10.07
CA LEU A 7 -25.13 -16.13 10.99
C LEU A 7 -26.24 -15.29 10.33
N PRO A 8 -25.94 -14.28 9.48
CA PRO A 8 -26.98 -13.49 8.82
C PRO A 8 -27.82 -14.34 7.84
N ILE A 9 -27.18 -15.27 7.13
CA ILE A 9 -27.84 -16.18 6.19
C ILE A 9 -28.77 -17.13 6.95
N LEU A 10 -28.31 -17.68 8.08
CA LEU A 10 -29.12 -18.52 8.96
C LEU A 10 -30.34 -17.76 9.49
N ILE A 11 -30.17 -16.49 9.90
CA ILE A 11 -31.28 -15.63 10.37
C ILE A 11 -32.30 -15.41 9.24
N VAL A 12 -31.85 -15.14 8.01
CA VAL A 12 -32.75 -14.97 6.85
C VAL A 12 -33.48 -16.27 6.52
N ILE A 13 -32.80 -17.42 6.54
CA ILE A 13 -33.42 -18.73 6.30
C ILE A 13 -34.48 -19.03 7.37
N LEU A 14 -34.18 -18.76 8.65
CA LEU A 14 -35.13 -18.95 9.74
C LEU A 14 -36.34 -18.00 9.63
N LEU A 15 -36.13 -16.75 9.20
CA LEU A 15 -37.22 -15.81 8.94
C LEU A 15 -38.10 -16.28 7.77
N VAL A 16 -37.50 -16.70 6.65
CA VAL A 16 -38.24 -17.20 5.48
C VAL A 16 -38.96 -18.50 5.80
N ALA A 17 -38.32 -19.44 6.50
CA ALA A 17 -38.93 -20.70 6.93
C ALA A 17 -40.05 -20.47 7.95
N GLY A 18 -39.87 -19.55 8.90
CA GLY A 18 -40.90 -19.18 9.87
C GLY A 18 -42.12 -18.53 9.21
N ILE A 19 -41.90 -17.60 8.28
CA ILE A 19 -42.98 -16.97 7.51
C ILE A 19 -43.68 -17.99 6.60
N GLY A 20 -42.91 -18.83 5.90
CA GLY A 20 -43.41 -19.86 5.00
C GLY A 20 -44.27 -20.90 5.72
N THR A 21 -43.74 -21.54 6.77
CA THR A 21 -44.48 -22.56 7.53
C THR A 21 -45.76 -22.01 8.17
N TYR A 22 -45.75 -20.75 8.63
CA TYR A 22 -46.93 -20.10 9.19
C TYR A 22 -47.95 -19.70 8.11
N ALA A 23 -47.51 -19.28 6.92
CA ALA A 23 -48.36 -18.97 5.78
C ALA A 23 -49.02 -20.22 5.17
N PHE A 24 -48.27 -21.32 5.03
CA PHE A 24 -48.78 -22.58 4.48
C PHE A 24 -49.77 -23.32 5.40
N LYS A 25 -49.68 -23.13 6.72
CA LYS A 25 -50.66 -23.70 7.68
C LYS A 25 -52.01 -22.98 7.67
N SER A 26 -52.12 -21.82 7.01
CA SER A 26 -53.31 -20.96 6.98
C SER A 26 -54.20 -21.22 5.76
N ASN A 27 -54.54 -22.48 5.47
CA ASN A 27 -55.37 -22.83 4.31
C ASN A 27 -56.87 -22.94 4.66
N LYS A 28 -57.47 -21.87 5.19
CA LYS A 28 -58.94 -21.71 5.26
C LYS A 28 -59.34 -20.26 4.94
N LYS A 29 -59.77 -20.08 3.68
CA LYS A 29 -60.67 -19.05 3.12
C LYS A 29 -60.51 -17.59 3.58
N ARG A 30 -60.06 -16.78 2.61
CA ARG A 30 -60.66 -15.51 2.13
C ARG A 30 -60.53 -14.26 3.04
N HIS A 31 -59.78 -13.28 2.50
CA HIS A 31 -59.78 -11.83 2.78
C HIS A 31 -59.70 -11.36 4.24
N ARG A 32 -58.62 -11.70 4.95
CA ARG A 32 -58.15 -10.93 6.10
C ARG A 32 -56.65 -10.70 6.02
N THR A 33 -56.26 -9.57 5.46
CA THR A 33 -54.94 -8.97 5.77
C THR A 33 -55.19 -7.49 6.02
N PRO A 34 -54.93 -7.01 7.25
CA PRO A 34 -53.70 -6.24 7.37
C PRO A 34 -52.97 -6.33 8.73
N LYS A 35 -53.58 -6.83 9.82
CA LYS A 35 -52.96 -6.71 11.16
C LYS A 35 -51.69 -7.56 11.33
N LYS A 36 -51.67 -8.78 10.80
CA LYS A 36 -50.51 -9.69 10.94
C LYS A 36 -49.36 -9.33 9.98
N MET A 37 -49.68 -8.87 8.77
CA MET A 37 -48.68 -8.35 7.83
C MET A 37 -47.99 -7.09 8.37
N LYS A 38 -48.76 -6.20 9.02
CA LYS A 38 -48.22 -5.02 9.72
C LYS A 38 -47.20 -5.39 10.79
N TRP A 39 -47.37 -6.53 11.47
CA TRP A 39 -46.43 -7.00 12.48
C TRP A 39 -45.13 -7.51 11.87
N VAL A 40 -45.18 -8.29 10.79
CA VAL A 40 -43.98 -8.75 10.07
C VAL A 40 -43.20 -7.57 9.50
N VAL A 41 -43.90 -6.62 8.87
CA VAL A 41 -43.28 -5.38 8.37
C VAL A 41 -42.71 -4.54 9.50
N GLY A 42 -43.42 -4.45 10.64
CA GLY A 42 -42.95 -3.71 11.82
C GLY A 42 -41.69 -4.32 12.44
N VAL A 43 -41.65 -5.65 12.60
CA VAL A 43 -40.45 -6.35 13.10
C VAL A 43 -39.29 -6.21 12.12
N TYR A 44 -39.52 -6.37 10.81
CA TYR A 44 -38.50 -6.15 9.80
C TYR A 44 -37.96 -4.72 9.83
N PHE A 45 -38.85 -3.73 9.95
CA PHE A 45 -38.46 -2.32 10.03
C PHE A 45 -37.64 -2.03 11.29
N ILE A 46 -38.09 -2.50 12.46
CA ILE A 46 -37.34 -2.34 13.72
C ILE A 46 -35.98 -3.02 13.63
N LEU A 47 -35.89 -4.24 13.10
CA LEU A 47 -34.63 -4.97 12.94
C LEU A 47 -33.68 -4.22 12.01
N THR A 48 -34.18 -3.73 10.87
CA THR A 48 -33.40 -2.93 9.92
C THR A 48 -32.93 -1.62 10.55
N LEU A 49 -33.79 -0.97 11.36
CA LEU A 49 -33.47 0.27 12.04
C LEU A 49 -32.41 0.06 13.13
N VAL A 50 -32.51 -1.01 13.91
CA VAL A 50 -31.47 -1.40 14.87
C VAL A 50 -30.16 -1.71 14.15
N ALA A 51 -30.18 -2.44 13.04
CA ALA A 51 -28.99 -2.71 12.23
C ALA A 51 -28.37 -1.43 11.66
N ALA A 52 -29.18 -0.45 11.26
CA ALA A 52 -28.70 0.85 10.77
C ALA A 52 -28.09 1.71 11.88
N VAL A 53 -28.65 1.70 13.09
CA VAL A 53 -28.09 2.40 14.24
C VAL A 53 -26.79 1.74 14.70
N LEU A 54 -26.76 0.41 14.78
CA LEU A 54 -25.54 -0.34 15.14
C LEU A 54 -24.43 -0.15 14.11
N SER A 55 -24.74 -0.13 12.80
CA SER A 55 -23.72 0.18 11.80
C SER A 55 -23.16 1.59 12.03
N TYR A 56 -23.99 2.60 12.27
CA TYR A 56 -23.50 3.95 12.51
C TYR A 56 -22.68 4.11 13.81
N THR A 57 -23.04 3.37 14.87
CA THR A 57 -22.46 3.57 16.22
C THR A 57 -21.31 2.63 16.58
N VAL A 58 -21.25 1.44 15.97
CA VAL A 58 -20.22 0.42 16.25
C VAL A 58 -19.04 0.53 15.28
N PHE A 59 -19.24 1.08 14.07
CA PHE A 59 -18.10 1.36 13.20
C PHE A 59 -17.27 2.51 13.79
N PRO A 60 -15.93 2.38 13.83
CA PRO A 60 -15.06 3.37 14.45
C PRO A 60 -15.28 4.75 13.82
N ALA A 61 -15.52 5.76 14.66
CA ALA A 61 -15.71 7.15 14.25
C ALA A 61 -14.43 7.77 13.65
N GLU A 62 -13.25 7.23 14.01
CA GLU A 62 -11.97 7.62 13.44
C GLU A 62 -11.75 6.91 12.10
N LYS A 63 -12.40 7.44 11.08
CA LYS A 63 -11.99 7.19 9.70
C LYS A 63 -10.70 7.97 9.46
N THR A 64 -9.56 7.30 9.52
CA THR A 64 -8.39 7.82 8.80
C THR A 64 -8.71 7.65 7.33
N GLU A 65 -9.32 8.67 6.72
CA GLU A 65 -9.56 8.74 5.28
C GLU A 65 -8.21 8.82 4.55
N SER A 66 -7.52 7.68 4.49
CA SER A 66 -6.42 7.52 3.55
C SER A 66 -7.07 7.48 2.17
N LYS A 67 -6.82 8.50 1.35
CA LYS A 67 -7.31 8.52 -0.03
C LYS A 67 -6.86 7.24 -0.73
N VAL A 68 -7.81 6.35 -1.02
CA VAL A 68 -7.52 5.09 -1.70
C VAL A 68 -7.13 5.42 -3.14
N ILE A 69 -5.89 5.12 -3.49
CA ILE A 69 -5.36 5.22 -4.84
C ILE A 69 -6.01 4.13 -5.68
N SER A 70 -6.48 4.46 -6.88
CA SER A 70 -7.11 3.47 -7.77
C SER A 70 -6.08 2.44 -8.25
N LYS A 71 -6.57 1.29 -8.71
CA LYS A 71 -5.72 0.22 -9.25
C LYS A 71 -4.91 0.72 -10.44
N GLU A 72 -5.53 1.47 -11.34
CA GLU A 72 -4.91 2.01 -12.55
C GLU A 72 -3.76 2.96 -12.20
N LYS A 73 -4.00 3.88 -11.24
CA LYS A 73 -2.95 4.78 -10.75
C LYS A 73 -1.82 4.02 -10.06
N THR A 74 -2.16 2.96 -9.33
CA THR A 74 -1.16 2.13 -8.65
C THR A 74 -0.28 1.39 -9.66
N SER A 75 -0.87 0.79 -10.70
CA SER A 75 -0.12 0.18 -11.81
C SER A 75 0.73 1.20 -12.57
N GLN A 76 0.21 2.41 -12.82
CA GLN A 76 1.00 3.49 -13.43
C GLN A 76 2.22 3.86 -12.58
N HIS A 77 2.08 3.91 -11.25
CA HIS A 77 3.22 4.15 -10.36
C HIS A 77 4.24 3.01 -10.41
N ASP A 78 3.79 1.76 -10.49
CA ASP A 78 4.68 0.60 -10.58
C ASP A 78 5.49 0.57 -11.89
N GLU A 79 4.80 0.79 -13.02
CA GLU A 79 5.41 0.85 -14.34
C GLU A 79 6.41 2.02 -14.43
N ALA A 80 6.04 3.19 -13.92
CA ALA A 80 6.92 4.36 -13.91
C ALA A 80 8.19 4.11 -13.08
N GLN A 81 8.04 3.53 -11.88
CA GLN A 81 9.18 3.17 -11.03
C GLN A 81 10.09 2.17 -11.73
N SER A 82 9.52 1.08 -12.26
CA SER A 82 10.26 0.03 -12.95
C SER A 82 11.00 0.55 -14.18
N LYS A 83 10.37 1.43 -14.96
CA LYS A 83 11.00 2.07 -16.12
C LYS A 83 12.23 2.88 -15.73
N ILE A 84 12.14 3.69 -14.68
CA ILE A 84 13.27 4.51 -14.20
C ILE A 84 14.42 3.62 -13.71
N ILE A 85 14.13 2.60 -12.90
CA ILE A 85 15.15 1.66 -12.40
C ILE A 85 15.83 0.94 -13.56
N ASN A 86 15.05 0.44 -14.53
CA ASN A 86 15.60 -0.23 -15.71
C ASN A 86 16.46 0.72 -16.56
N SER A 87 16.04 1.97 -16.74
CA SER A 87 16.87 2.98 -17.42
C SER A 87 18.18 3.24 -16.67
N ALA A 88 18.12 3.35 -15.34
CA ALA A 88 19.28 3.59 -14.50
C ALA A 88 20.26 2.41 -14.52
N ILE A 89 19.77 1.16 -14.49
CA ILE A 89 20.59 -0.04 -14.70
C ILE A 89 21.29 0.01 -16.07
N ASN A 90 20.62 0.55 -17.10
CA ASN A 90 21.20 0.76 -18.43
C ASN A 90 22.06 2.03 -18.55
N GLY A 91 22.42 2.67 -17.44
CA GLY A 91 23.34 3.80 -17.39
C GLY A 91 22.74 5.18 -17.69
N LYS A 92 21.41 5.30 -17.73
CA LYS A 92 20.71 6.58 -17.92
C LYS A 92 19.78 6.85 -16.74
N LEU A 93 20.01 7.93 -16.02
CA LEU A 93 19.13 8.33 -14.92
C LEU A 93 18.16 9.42 -15.42
N PRO A 94 16.90 9.06 -15.74
CA PRO A 94 15.90 10.03 -16.18
C PRO A 94 15.41 10.89 -15.02
N ASN A 95 14.55 11.86 -15.33
CA ASN A 95 13.91 12.69 -14.33
C ASN A 95 13.10 11.85 -13.32
N LEU A 96 13.36 12.08 -12.03
CA LEU A 96 12.76 11.36 -10.91
C LEU A 96 11.45 12.00 -10.42
N ASN A 97 11.13 13.22 -10.86
CA ASN A 97 10.03 14.03 -10.34
C ASN A 97 8.68 13.31 -10.44
N GLY A 98 7.98 13.24 -9.31
CA GLY A 98 6.64 12.64 -9.22
C GLY A 98 6.62 11.11 -9.17
N VAL A 99 7.77 10.44 -9.33
CA VAL A 99 7.89 8.97 -9.27
C VAL A 99 8.70 8.54 -8.05
N PHE A 100 9.83 9.20 -7.79
CA PHE A 100 10.67 8.96 -6.61
C PHE A 100 10.76 10.23 -5.77
N THR A 101 10.69 10.04 -4.46
CA THR A 101 10.90 11.10 -3.47
C THR A 101 12.29 10.93 -2.86
N LYS A 102 13.05 12.03 -2.77
CA LYS A 102 14.27 12.04 -1.98
C LYS A 102 13.91 12.00 -0.50
N LYS A 103 14.28 10.91 0.20
CA LYS A 103 13.98 10.72 1.62
C LYS A 103 15.07 11.30 2.51
N GLU A 104 16.32 11.11 2.13
CA GLU A 104 17.46 11.58 2.92
C GLU A 104 18.67 11.85 2.02
N SER A 105 19.57 12.69 2.52
CA SER A 105 20.82 13.01 1.85
C SER A 105 21.95 13.16 2.85
N TRP A 106 23.14 12.70 2.47
CA TRP A 106 24.34 12.72 3.29
C TRP A 106 25.49 13.31 2.49
N ASN A 107 26.40 13.99 3.19
CA ASN A 107 27.64 14.51 2.64
C ASN A 107 28.79 13.97 3.48
N PHE A 108 29.75 13.32 2.85
CA PHE A 108 30.90 12.73 3.51
C PHE A 108 32.19 13.37 3.00
N PRO A 109 33.01 13.99 3.87
CA PRO A 109 34.33 14.41 3.47
C PRO A 109 35.18 13.18 3.11
N PHE A 110 35.86 13.23 1.97
CA PHE A 110 36.61 12.09 1.44
C PHE A 110 37.84 12.54 0.67
N ASN A 111 39.01 12.17 1.20
CA ASN A 111 40.32 12.50 0.62
C ASN A 111 41.01 11.27 -0.03
N GLY A 112 40.35 10.11 -0.04
CA GLY A 112 40.87 8.89 -0.65
C GLY A 112 40.77 8.91 -2.17
N LYS A 113 41.49 7.99 -2.84
CA LYS A 113 41.40 7.78 -4.30
C LYS A 113 40.47 6.65 -4.69
N ASP A 114 40.22 5.72 -3.78
CA ASP A 114 39.46 4.50 -4.04
C ASP A 114 38.36 4.37 -2.98
N LEU A 115 37.11 4.27 -3.43
CA LEU A 115 35.93 4.05 -2.60
C LEU A 115 35.36 2.67 -2.90
N LYS A 116 35.24 1.82 -1.89
CA LYS A 116 34.59 0.51 -1.99
C LYS A 116 33.17 0.59 -1.44
N ILE A 117 32.18 0.20 -2.23
CA ILE A 117 30.79 0.06 -1.77
C ILE A 117 30.61 -1.35 -1.20
N SER A 118 30.04 -1.43 0.00
CA SER A 118 29.71 -2.69 0.67
C SER A 118 28.23 -2.71 1.05
N ASN A 119 27.47 -3.49 0.30
CA ASN A 119 26.04 -3.75 0.51
C ASN A 119 25.78 -5.02 1.34
N LYS A 120 26.84 -5.64 1.90
CA LYS A 120 26.68 -6.81 2.75
C LYS A 120 26.47 -6.34 4.18
N ASP A 121 25.21 -6.11 4.54
CA ASP A 121 24.79 -6.01 5.93
C ASP A 121 24.42 -7.41 6.46
N GLU A 122 24.39 -7.56 7.78
CA GLU A 122 24.06 -8.82 8.47
C GLU A 122 22.63 -9.30 8.18
N GLN A 123 21.78 -8.43 7.63
CA GLN A 123 20.36 -8.66 7.36
C GLN A 123 20.04 -8.92 5.87
N ASP A 124 21.04 -9.22 5.03
CA ASP A 124 20.86 -9.47 3.59
C ASP A 124 20.13 -8.32 2.84
N TYR A 125 20.26 -7.09 3.34
CA TYR A 125 19.69 -5.91 2.69
C TYR A 125 20.50 -5.52 1.45
N TYR A 126 19.87 -5.57 0.27
CA TYR A 126 20.49 -5.17 -0.98
C TYR A 126 19.85 -3.89 -1.53
N ALA A 127 20.59 -2.79 -1.48
CA ALA A 127 20.21 -1.53 -2.11
C ALA A 127 20.81 -1.41 -3.51
N ASN A 128 20.01 -0.94 -4.47
CA ASN A 128 20.55 -0.50 -5.76
C ASN A 128 21.37 0.77 -5.56
N VAL A 129 22.63 0.77 -6.02
CA VAL A 129 23.51 1.94 -5.93
C VAL A 129 23.85 2.42 -7.33
N PHE A 130 23.50 3.68 -7.60
CA PHE A 130 23.82 4.37 -8.84
C PHE A 130 24.87 5.45 -8.59
N VAL A 131 25.87 5.55 -9.46
CA VAL A 131 27.00 6.47 -9.30
C VAL A 131 27.04 7.48 -10.44
N ILE A 132 27.14 8.76 -10.09
CA ILE A 132 27.40 9.88 -11.00
C ILE A 132 28.74 10.51 -10.63
N SER A 133 29.58 10.75 -11.64
CA SER A 133 30.82 11.49 -11.46
C SER A 133 30.55 13.00 -11.42
N LYS A 134 30.99 13.67 -10.36
CA LYS A 134 30.96 15.13 -10.25
C LYS A 134 32.03 15.74 -11.15
N PRO A 135 31.75 16.90 -11.77
CA PRO A 135 32.74 17.59 -12.60
C PRO A 135 33.88 18.21 -11.78
N LYS A 136 33.65 18.49 -10.48
CA LYS A 136 34.60 19.13 -9.58
C LYS A 136 35.10 18.16 -8.52
N ASP A 137 36.39 18.21 -8.25
CA ASP A 137 37.00 17.57 -7.09
C ASP A 137 36.92 18.51 -5.88
N ASP A 138 35.84 18.37 -5.12
CA ASP A 138 35.56 19.14 -3.90
C ASP A 138 35.87 18.38 -2.60
N GLY A 139 36.38 17.16 -2.72
CA GLY A 139 36.70 16.30 -1.58
C GLY A 139 35.46 15.84 -0.80
N VAL A 140 34.27 15.87 -1.41
CA VAL A 140 33.02 15.45 -0.77
C VAL A 140 32.33 14.40 -1.61
N ILE A 141 31.93 13.29 -1.00
CA ILE A 141 30.99 12.33 -1.59
C ILE A 141 29.58 12.72 -1.13
N GLU A 142 28.66 12.90 -2.06
CA GLU A 142 27.24 13.13 -1.76
C GLU A 142 26.47 11.84 -1.98
N ALA A 143 25.61 11.48 -1.05
CA ALA A 143 24.69 10.35 -1.16
C ALA A 143 23.26 10.85 -1.00
N ALA A 144 22.31 10.28 -1.74
CA ALA A 144 20.90 10.55 -1.56
C ALA A 144 20.08 9.27 -1.72
N HIS A 145 19.17 9.04 -0.78
CA HIS A 145 18.23 7.93 -0.83
C HIS A 145 16.95 8.38 -1.53
N TYR A 146 16.58 7.66 -2.59
CA TYR A 146 15.36 7.87 -3.35
C TYR A 146 14.44 6.67 -3.19
N MET A 147 13.18 6.95 -2.87
CA MET A 147 12.17 5.93 -2.65
C MET A 147 10.94 6.22 -3.50
N GLY A 148 10.49 5.19 -4.21
CA GLY A 148 9.23 5.20 -4.93
C GLY A 148 8.05 4.99 -3.99
N LYS A 149 6.84 5.10 -4.51
CA LYS A 149 5.63 4.93 -3.70
C LYS A 149 5.46 3.48 -3.24
N ILE A 150 5.20 3.31 -1.95
CA ILE A 150 4.79 2.05 -1.33
C ILE A 150 3.28 2.11 -1.17
N ILE A 151 2.56 1.30 -1.94
CA ILE A 151 1.10 1.29 -1.92
C ILE A 151 0.65 -0.12 -1.56
N ILE A 152 -0.14 -0.29 -0.51
CA ILE A 152 -0.71 -1.59 -0.14
C ILE A 152 -2.23 -1.44 -0.14
N ASP A 153 -2.90 -2.16 -1.04
CA ASP A 153 -4.34 -2.09 -1.26
C ASP A 153 -4.86 -0.66 -1.44
N GLY A 154 -4.13 0.14 -2.22
CA GLY A 154 -4.46 1.53 -2.53
C GLY A 154 -4.16 2.53 -1.41
N VAL A 155 -3.64 2.08 -0.27
CA VAL A 155 -3.20 2.96 0.82
C VAL A 155 -1.71 3.24 0.67
N ASP A 156 -1.33 4.52 0.71
CA ASP A 156 0.06 4.97 0.58
C ASP A 156 0.77 4.88 1.94
N PHE A 157 1.81 4.05 2.00
CA PHE A 157 2.65 3.81 3.18
C PHE A 157 4.09 4.35 3.00
N THR A 158 4.35 5.14 1.96
CA THR A 158 5.68 5.65 1.62
C THR A 158 6.35 6.40 2.78
N GLU A 159 5.59 7.14 3.58
CA GLU A 159 6.18 7.88 4.69
C GLU A 159 6.56 7.02 5.91
N ARG A 160 6.06 5.79 6.00
CA ARG A 160 6.34 4.91 7.13
C ARG A 160 7.70 4.23 7.04
N LYS A 161 8.22 3.98 5.84
CA LYS A 161 9.53 3.36 5.65
C LYS A 161 10.64 4.40 5.84
N GLY A 162 11.60 4.08 6.72
CA GLY A 162 12.80 4.88 6.93
C GLY A 162 13.85 4.70 5.84
N SER A 163 14.85 5.58 5.84
CA SER A 163 16.02 5.44 4.96
C SER A 163 17.04 4.47 5.55
N PRO A 164 17.85 3.79 4.71
CA PRO A 164 18.98 3.01 5.19
C PRO A 164 20.02 3.92 5.85
N HIS A 165 20.79 3.34 6.77
CA HIS A 165 21.90 4.06 7.39
C HIS A 165 23.14 3.94 6.50
N ILE A 166 23.69 5.08 6.08
CA ILE A 166 24.90 5.14 5.25
C ILE A 166 26.03 5.74 6.06
N ASN A 167 27.18 5.07 6.06
CA ASN A 167 28.39 5.60 6.66
C ASN A 167 29.60 5.33 5.75
N VAL A 168 30.52 6.29 5.69
CA VAL A 168 31.81 6.16 5.03
C VAL A 168 32.88 6.09 6.11
N ASN A 169 33.53 4.93 6.25
CA ASN A 169 34.68 4.77 7.11
C ASN A 169 35.92 4.47 6.26
N GLU A 170 36.95 5.31 6.40
CA GLU A 170 38.18 5.28 5.61
C GLU A 170 37.92 5.31 4.10
N SER A 171 37.84 4.14 3.46
CA SER A 171 37.63 3.93 2.04
C SER A 171 36.43 3.04 1.73
N ILE A 172 35.58 2.74 2.73
CA ILE A 172 34.45 1.83 2.58
C ILE A 172 33.14 2.57 2.90
N LEU A 173 32.25 2.63 1.91
CA LEU A 173 30.87 3.05 2.08
C LEU A 173 30.06 1.82 2.48
N ARG A 174 29.53 1.84 3.71
CA ARG A 174 28.67 0.78 4.26
C ARG A 174 27.22 1.26 4.24
N ILE A 175 26.35 0.41 3.71
CA ILE A 175 24.91 0.62 3.70
C ILE A 175 24.29 -0.43 4.62
N LYS A 176 23.54 0.03 5.61
CA LYS A 176 22.82 -0.83 6.56
C LYS A 176 21.33 -0.70 6.37
N ALA A 177 20.62 -1.78 6.62
CA ALA A 177 19.17 -1.84 6.50
C ALA A 177 18.50 -0.73 7.37
N PRO A 178 17.38 -0.15 6.90
CA PRO A 178 16.53 0.65 7.77
C PRO A 178 15.89 -0.24 8.85
N GLU A 179 15.38 0.38 9.91
CA GLU A 179 14.55 -0.33 10.90
C GLU A 179 13.32 -0.95 10.23
N LEU A 180 12.98 -2.18 10.61
CA LEU A 180 11.77 -2.84 10.12
C LEU A 180 10.53 -2.14 10.68
N VAL A 181 9.56 -1.89 9.81
CA VAL A 181 8.32 -1.20 10.16
C VAL A 181 7.14 -2.12 9.94
N ASP A 182 6.48 -2.49 11.03
CA ASP A 182 5.25 -3.25 10.99
C ASP A 182 4.04 -2.34 10.76
N VAL A 183 3.25 -2.65 9.75
CA VAL A 183 2.05 -1.90 9.39
C VAL A 183 0.83 -2.80 9.53
N ASN A 184 0.02 -2.51 10.54
CA ASN A 184 -1.30 -3.12 10.72
C ASN A 184 -2.37 -2.12 10.26
N PHE A 185 -3.18 -2.50 9.27
CA PHE A 185 -4.29 -1.68 8.81
C PHE A 185 -5.52 -2.54 8.55
N THR A 186 -6.69 -1.91 8.68
CA THR A 186 -7.99 -2.52 8.36
C THR A 186 -8.65 -1.68 7.28
N ARG A 187 -9.08 -2.34 6.19
CA ARG A 187 -9.84 -1.69 5.13
C ARG A 187 -11.28 -2.17 5.17
N PHE A 188 -12.20 -1.21 5.30
CA PHE A 188 -13.62 -1.46 5.08
C PHE A 188 -13.93 -1.25 3.60
N SER A 189 -14.57 -2.23 2.99
CA SER A 189 -15.17 -2.07 1.67
C SER A 189 -16.66 -1.78 1.82
N GLU A 190 -17.27 -1.26 0.77
CA GLU A 190 -18.72 -1.20 0.67
C GLU A 190 -19.31 -2.62 0.84
N GLY A 191 -20.49 -2.67 1.47
CA GLY A 191 -21.20 -3.90 1.73
C GLY A 191 -22.04 -4.30 0.52
N PHE A 192 -22.30 -5.59 0.35
CA PHE A 192 -23.05 -6.16 -0.77
C PHE A 192 -24.33 -5.41 -1.15
N ALA A 193 -25.10 -4.96 -0.15
CA ALA A 193 -26.33 -4.22 -0.41
C ALA A 193 -26.09 -2.89 -1.16
N PHE A 194 -24.99 -2.19 -0.86
CA PHE A 194 -24.62 -0.95 -1.54
C PHE A 194 -24.24 -1.19 -3.00
N ASP A 195 -23.50 -2.27 -3.27
CA ASP A 195 -23.08 -2.66 -4.63
C ASP A 195 -24.28 -2.98 -5.53
N GLN A 196 -25.34 -3.60 -4.96
CA GLN A 196 -26.57 -3.93 -5.69
C GLN A 196 -27.31 -2.71 -6.23
N PHE A 197 -27.28 -1.58 -5.52
CA PHE A 197 -27.97 -0.36 -5.93
C PHE A 197 -27.11 0.57 -6.78
N THR A 198 -25.79 0.51 -6.62
CA THR A 198 -24.87 1.40 -7.33
C THR A 198 -24.30 0.78 -8.62
N GLY A 199 -24.43 -0.54 -8.80
CA GLY A 199 -23.82 -1.25 -9.92
C GLY A 199 -22.28 -1.20 -9.92
N ARG A 200 -21.68 -0.73 -8.82
CA ARG A 200 -20.23 -0.61 -8.67
C ARG A 200 -19.68 -1.92 -8.12
N GLN A 201 -19.09 -2.69 -9.03
CA GLN A 201 -18.33 -3.91 -8.76
C GLN A 201 -19.10 -5.11 -8.18
N SER A 202 -18.64 -6.30 -8.56
CA SER A 202 -19.12 -7.58 -8.03
C SER A 202 -18.40 -7.86 -6.71
N MET A 203 -19.07 -8.52 -5.75
CA MET A 203 -18.43 -9.04 -4.52
C MET A 203 -17.17 -9.87 -4.82
N PHE A 204 -17.08 -10.44 -6.04
CA PHE A 204 -15.98 -11.26 -6.51
C PHE A 204 -14.86 -10.50 -7.26
N SER A 205 -15.02 -9.19 -7.53
CA SER A 205 -14.01 -8.37 -8.21
C SER A 205 -13.11 -7.60 -7.25
N ARG A 206 -13.04 -8.00 -5.97
CA ARG A 206 -12.10 -7.41 -5.00
C ARG A 206 -10.67 -7.76 -5.41
N SER A 207 -10.04 -6.85 -6.14
CA SER A 207 -8.63 -6.93 -6.47
C SER A 207 -7.85 -6.36 -5.29
N TYR A 208 -7.04 -7.20 -4.65
CA TYR A 208 -5.87 -6.72 -3.92
C TYR A 208 -4.87 -6.20 -4.95
N PHE A 209 -4.20 -5.11 -4.63
CA PHE A 209 -3.16 -4.54 -5.50
C PHE A 209 -2.17 -3.75 -4.64
N SER A 210 -0.89 -4.05 -4.84
CA SER A 210 0.19 -3.47 -4.06
C SER A 210 1.39 -3.17 -4.94
N VAL A 211 2.14 -2.15 -4.55
CA VAL A 211 3.42 -1.75 -5.12
C VAL A 211 4.39 -1.64 -3.96
N HIS A 212 5.48 -2.40 -4.06
CA HIS A 212 6.45 -2.52 -2.96
C HIS A 212 7.33 -1.27 -2.78
N GLY A 213 7.36 -0.38 -3.77
CA GLY A 213 8.20 0.80 -3.79
C GLY A 213 9.66 0.45 -4.06
N ASN A 214 10.11 0.70 -5.29
CA ASN A 214 11.52 0.57 -5.62
C ASN A 214 12.32 1.65 -4.88
N GLU A 215 13.56 1.34 -4.52
CA GLU A 215 14.47 2.29 -3.88
C GLU A 215 15.89 2.14 -4.42
N PHE A 216 16.64 3.23 -4.32
CA PHE A 216 18.04 3.25 -4.68
C PHE A 216 18.78 4.39 -3.96
N ILE A 217 20.11 4.22 -3.90
CA ILE A 217 21.03 5.24 -3.41
C ILE A 217 21.73 5.85 -4.62
N LEU A 218 21.62 7.16 -4.76
CA LEU A 218 22.39 7.92 -5.73
C LEU A 218 23.64 8.48 -5.06
N LEU A 219 24.81 8.03 -5.52
CA LEU A 219 26.11 8.56 -5.11
C LEU A 219 26.63 9.53 -6.15
N LYS A 220 27.02 10.73 -5.72
CA LYS A 220 27.78 11.66 -6.54
C LYS A 220 29.20 11.73 -6.00
N VAL A 221 30.13 11.27 -6.82
CA VAL A 221 31.52 11.04 -6.42
C VAL A 221 32.44 11.97 -7.23
N PRO A 222 33.44 12.63 -6.61
CA PRO A 222 34.44 13.40 -7.34
C PRO A 222 35.10 12.61 -8.48
N LYS A 223 35.40 13.25 -9.62
CA LYS A 223 35.95 12.58 -10.81
C LYS A 223 37.29 11.88 -10.53
N SER A 224 38.05 12.37 -9.56
CA SER A 224 39.33 11.77 -9.12
C SER A 224 39.20 10.48 -8.32
N VAL A 225 38.00 10.14 -7.82
CA VAL A 225 37.76 8.97 -6.97
C VAL A 225 37.25 7.79 -7.81
N ARG A 226 37.91 6.64 -7.68
CA ARG A 226 37.50 5.38 -8.31
C ARG A 226 36.57 4.60 -7.39
N VAL A 227 35.42 4.20 -7.90
CA VAL A 227 34.43 3.42 -7.15
C VAL A 227 34.55 1.94 -7.52
N ASN A 228 34.56 1.06 -6.51
CA ASN A 228 34.64 -0.39 -6.64
C ASN A 228 33.49 -1.06 -5.87
N GLY A 229 32.99 -2.22 -6.34
CA GLY A 229 31.92 -2.99 -5.68
C GLY A 229 30.68 -3.13 -6.55
N ASP A 230 29.53 -3.34 -5.91
CA ASP A 230 28.25 -3.57 -6.58
C ASP A 230 27.50 -2.24 -6.81
N PHE A 231 27.66 -1.67 -8.00
CA PHE A 231 27.03 -0.42 -8.39
C PHE A 231 26.88 -0.31 -9.92
N ASN A 232 26.07 0.65 -10.39
CA ASN A 232 25.99 0.99 -11.81
C ASN A 232 26.32 2.48 -12.03
N TYR A 233 27.20 2.78 -12.98
CA TYR A 233 27.42 4.18 -13.41
C TYR A 233 26.23 4.67 -14.21
N VAL A 234 25.78 5.89 -13.93
CA VAL A 234 24.67 6.52 -14.65
C VAL A 234 25.04 7.93 -15.10
N ASN A 235 24.51 8.32 -16.25
CA ASN A 235 24.52 9.70 -16.71
C ASN A 235 23.17 10.33 -16.35
N ALA A 236 23.18 11.47 -15.67
CA ALA A 236 21.96 12.27 -15.50
C ALA A 236 21.60 12.96 -16.82
N GLU A 237 20.34 12.82 -17.23
CA GLU A 237 19.76 13.62 -18.32
C GLU A 237 19.41 15.05 -17.86
#